data_AF-A0A8W8HTM8-F1
#
_entry.id   AF-A0A8W8HTM8-F1
#
_cell.length_a   1.000
_cell.length_b   1.000
_cell.length_c   1.000
_cell.angle_alpha   90.00
_cell.angle_beta   90.00
_cell.angle_gamma   90.00
#
_symmetry.space_group_name_H-M   'P 1'
#
loop_
_entity.id
_entity.type
_entity.pdbx_description
1 polymer ?
#
loop_
_entity_poly.entity_id
_entity_poly.type
_entity_poly.pdbx_seq_one_letter_code
_entity_poly.pdbx_strand_id
1 'polypeptide(L)'
;MAARTFQAVRPHVPLIKFRGGNFTKDIPAVMTPATKGKSETAPSTPQTTKIATPGSILEHHQLPKKYARTPLSIEEMEYIQRGGPDVL
;
A
#
# COMPACT_ATOMS: atom_id res chain seq x y z
N MET A 1 32.07 -49.14 -35.13
CA MET A 1 31.84 -48.56 -33.79
C MET A 1 30.73 -47.54 -33.90
N ALA A 2 29.63 -47.67 -33.15
CA ALA A 2 28.57 -46.68 -33.11
C ALA A 2 28.60 -45.99 -31.72
N ALA A 3 28.90 -44.69 -31.69
CA ALA A 3 28.91 -43.92 -30.46
C ALA A 3 27.48 -43.51 -30.10
N ARG A 4 27.01 -43.91 -28.91
CA ARG A 4 25.76 -43.40 -28.33
C ARG A 4 26.01 -41.99 -27.83
N THR A 5 25.31 -41.01 -28.39
CA THR A 5 25.33 -39.63 -27.91
C THR A 5 24.29 -39.47 -26.81
N PHE A 6 24.69 -38.89 -25.67
CA PHE A 6 23.75 -38.50 -24.62
C PHE A 6 23.23 -37.10 -24.93
N GLN A 7 21.92 -36.97 -25.15
CA GLN A 7 21.27 -35.68 -25.33
C GLN A 7 20.96 -35.07 -23.96
N ALA A 8 21.49 -33.89 -23.68
CA ALA A 8 21.17 -33.15 -22.47
C ALA A 8 19.73 -32.63 -22.55
N VAL A 9 18.89 -33.02 -21.59
CA VAL A 9 17.51 -32.52 -21.44
C VAL A 9 17.50 -31.40 -20.42
N ARG A 10 16.85 -30.28 -20.76
CA ARG A 10 16.72 -29.15 -19.84
C ARG A 10 15.77 -29.51 -18.69
N PRO A 11 16.11 -29.22 -17.43
CA PRO A 11 15.24 -29.49 -16.30
C PRO A 11 13.95 -28.66 -16.40
N HIS A 12 12.82 -29.27 -16.06
CA HIS A 12 11.52 -28.60 -16.05
C HIS A 12 11.43 -27.59 -14.91
N VAL A 13 11.01 -26.36 -15.21
CA VAL A 13 10.74 -25.33 -14.20
C VAL A 13 9.29 -25.48 -13.72
N PRO A 14 9.03 -25.85 -12.44
CA PRO A 14 7.68 -26.02 -11.96
C PRO A 14 6.90 -24.70 -11.93
N LEU A 15 5.63 -24.75 -12.31
CA LEU A 15 4.72 -23.60 -12.26
C LEU A 15 4.27 -23.35 -10.81
N ILE A 16 4.15 -22.08 -10.44
CA ILE A 16 3.62 -21.65 -9.15
C ILE A 16 2.13 -22.05 -9.06
N LYS A 17 1.74 -22.69 -7.96
CA LYS A 17 0.34 -22.99 -7.63
C LYS A 17 -0.17 -21.98 -6.61
N PHE A 18 -1.25 -21.27 -6.94
CA PHE A 18 -1.97 -20.42 -5.99
C PHE A 18 -2.94 -21.26 -5.17
N ARG A 19 -3.03 -21.01 -3.86
CA ARG A 19 -4.08 -21.60 -3.01
C ARG A 19 -5.42 -20.99 -3.44
N GLY A 20 -6.34 -21.82 -3.90
CA GLY A 20 -7.74 -21.41 -4.07
C GLY A 20 -8.29 -20.98 -2.72
N GLY A 21 -8.53 -19.68 -2.55
CA GLY A 21 -9.06 -19.11 -1.33
C GLY A 21 -10.42 -19.71 -0.99
N ASN A 22 -10.59 -20.07 0.27
CA ASN A 22 -11.87 -20.37 0.89
C ASN A 22 -12.67 -19.07 1.00
N PHE A 23 -13.37 -18.71 -0.07
CA PHE A 23 -14.39 -17.68 -0.05
C PHE A 23 -15.54 -18.16 0.85
N THR A 24 -15.55 -17.75 2.11
CA THR A 24 -16.75 -17.80 2.93
C THR A 24 -17.74 -16.80 2.33
N LYS A 25 -18.54 -17.24 1.36
CA LYS A 25 -19.87 -16.67 1.14
C LYS A 25 -20.58 -16.81 2.48
N ASP A 26 -20.98 -15.71 3.10
CA ASP A 26 -22.17 -15.56 3.96
C ASP A 26 -22.05 -14.30 4.83
N ILE A 27 -22.34 -13.11 4.28
CA ILE A 27 -23.05 -12.04 5.01
C ILE A 27 -23.92 -11.27 4.00
N PRO A 28 -25.26 -11.13 4.22
CA PRO A 28 -26.18 -10.49 3.29
C PRO A 28 -26.05 -8.96 3.27
N ALA A 29 -26.27 -8.39 2.08
CA ALA A 29 -26.27 -6.97 1.79
C ALA A 29 -27.46 -6.25 2.46
N VAL A 30 -27.17 -5.40 3.46
CA VAL A 30 -28.04 -4.27 3.80
C VAL A 30 -27.61 -3.09 2.92
N MET A 31 -28.51 -2.67 2.05
CA MET A 31 -28.36 -1.49 1.21
C MET A 31 -28.65 -0.23 2.03
N THR A 32 -27.63 0.61 2.23
CA THR A 32 -27.78 2.04 2.50
C THR A 32 -26.96 2.81 1.47
N PRO A 33 -27.51 3.85 0.80
CA PRO A 33 -26.85 4.47 -0.34
C PRO A 33 -25.62 5.29 0.07
N ALA A 34 -24.64 5.23 -0.82
CA ALA A 34 -23.25 5.63 -0.66
C ALA A 34 -23.01 7.14 -0.65
N THR A 35 -22.01 7.58 0.11
CA THR A 35 -21.11 8.66 -0.33
C THR A 35 -19.69 8.41 0.20
N LYS A 36 -18.84 7.89 -0.70
CA LYS A 36 -17.37 8.06 -0.87
C LYS A 36 -16.55 8.17 0.44
N GLY A 37 -15.69 7.25 0.85
CA GLY A 37 -14.99 6.15 0.19
C GLY A 37 -13.70 5.92 0.97
N LYS A 38 -13.79 5.20 2.09
CA LYS A 38 -12.64 4.57 2.76
C LYS A 38 -12.56 3.14 2.22
N SER A 39 -11.47 2.82 1.52
CA SER A 39 -11.10 1.45 1.21
C SER A 39 -9.61 1.30 1.41
N GLU A 40 -9.26 0.66 2.52
CA GLU A 40 -7.96 0.04 2.72
C GLU A 40 -7.80 -1.17 1.78
N THR A 41 -6.61 -1.26 1.19
CA THR A 41 -5.85 -2.46 0.81
C THR A 41 -6.22 -3.24 -0.46
N ALA A 42 -5.31 -3.20 -1.44
CA ALA A 42 -4.94 -4.33 -2.29
C ALA A 42 -3.39 -4.35 -2.50
N PRO A 43 -2.75 -5.53 -2.58
CA PRO A 43 -1.30 -5.68 -2.42
C PRO A 43 -0.56 -5.47 -3.74
N SER A 44 0.28 -4.45 -3.78
CA SER A 44 1.38 -4.34 -4.73
C SER A 44 2.64 -4.79 -4.01
N THR A 45 3.42 -5.70 -4.58
CA THR A 45 4.80 -5.96 -4.14
C THR A 45 5.77 -5.05 -4.89
N PRO A 46 6.20 -3.94 -4.29
CA PRO A 46 7.52 -3.39 -4.49
C PRO A 46 8.43 -3.81 -3.32
N GLN A 47 9.64 -4.23 -3.70
CA GLN A 47 10.83 -4.50 -2.88
C GLN A 47 10.66 -4.26 -1.37
N THR A 48 10.78 -5.35 -0.60
CA THR A 48 10.86 -5.35 0.87
C THR A 48 11.99 -4.46 1.38
N THR A 49 11.75 -3.16 1.50
CA THR A 49 12.29 -2.44 2.65
C THR A 49 11.61 -3.10 3.85
N LYS A 50 12.41 -3.73 4.70
CA LYS A 50 11.94 -4.37 5.93
C LYS A 50 11.09 -3.34 6.66
N ILE A 51 9.76 -3.48 6.59
CA ILE A 51 8.85 -2.68 7.42
C ILE A 51 9.19 -3.15 8.82
N ALA A 52 9.94 -2.31 9.51
CA ALA A 52 10.31 -2.51 10.90
C ALA A 52 9.05 -2.88 11.67
N THR A 53 9.21 -3.88 12.54
CA THR A 53 8.44 -4.19 13.75
C THR A 53 7.12 -3.42 13.93
N PRO A 54 5.98 -4.04 14.30
CA PRO A 54 4.81 -3.28 14.77
C PRO A 54 5.27 -2.42 15.96
N GLY A 55 5.62 -1.19 15.65
CA GLY A 55 6.63 -0.42 16.37
C GLY A 55 6.01 0.87 16.82
N SER A 56 6.41 1.30 18.01
CA SER A 56 6.01 2.54 18.65
C SER A 56 5.64 3.61 17.63
N ILE A 57 4.38 4.08 17.68
CA ILE A 57 3.95 5.26 16.93
C ILE A 57 4.90 6.38 17.33
N LEU A 58 5.62 6.94 16.37
CA LEU A 58 6.53 8.06 16.60
C LEU A 58 5.71 9.35 16.63
N GLU A 59 5.80 10.08 17.73
CA GLU A 59 5.18 11.39 17.86
C GLU A 59 5.87 12.44 16.99
N HIS A 60 5.18 13.53 16.64
CA HIS A 60 5.69 14.57 15.73
C HIS A 60 7.11 15.06 16.08
N HIS A 61 7.43 15.20 17.37
CA HIS A 61 8.73 15.66 17.84
C HIS A 61 9.86 14.64 17.68
N GLN A 62 9.53 13.37 17.44
CA GLN A 62 10.45 12.25 17.26
C GLN A 62 10.77 12.01 15.78
N LEU A 63 10.04 12.66 14.86
CA LEU A 63 10.28 12.52 13.43
C LEU A 63 11.59 13.22 13.03
N PRO A 64 12.40 12.59 12.16
CA PRO A 64 13.53 13.25 11.54
C PRO A 64 13.11 14.53 10.82
N LYS A 65 13.98 15.56 10.81
CA LYS A 65 13.70 16.88 10.23
C LYS A 65 13.19 16.85 8.78
N LYS A 66 13.65 15.90 7.97
CA LYS A 66 13.20 15.68 6.58
C LYS A 66 11.70 15.32 6.45
N TYR A 67 11.07 14.87 7.52
CA TYR A 67 9.64 14.53 7.59
C TYR A 67 8.86 15.49 8.52
N ALA A 68 9.52 16.49 9.11
CA ALA A 68 8.84 17.50 9.91
C ALA A 68 7.96 18.37 9.00
N ARG A 69 6.79 18.77 9.49
CA ARG A 69 5.92 19.70 8.78
C ARG A 69 6.52 21.10 8.77
N THR A 70 6.24 21.86 7.73
CA THR A 70 6.54 23.29 7.69
C THR A 70 5.68 24.04 8.71
N PRO A 71 6.23 25.00 9.47
CA PRO A 71 5.44 25.85 10.35
C PRO A 71 4.53 26.76 9.51
N LEU A 72 3.29 26.96 9.96
CA LEU A 72 2.33 27.85 9.30
C LEU A 72 2.63 29.31 9.66
N SER A 73 2.58 30.20 8.67
CA SER A 73 2.67 31.64 8.91
C SER A 73 1.34 32.19 9.44
N ILE A 74 1.37 33.37 10.10
CA ILE A 74 0.15 34.01 10.62
C ILE A 74 -0.82 34.32 9.48
N GLU A 75 -0.32 34.85 8.37
CA GLU A 75 -1.12 35.15 7.18
C GLU A 75 -1.78 33.89 6.59
N GLU A 76 -1.04 32.77 6.52
CA GLU A 76 -1.58 31.49 6.05
C GLU A 76 -2.64 30.94 7.00
N MET A 77 -2.40 31.03 8.31
CA MET A 77 -3.40 30.67 9.32
C MET A 77 -4.68 31.48 9.11
N GLU A 78 -4.59 32.80 8.96
CA GLU A 78 -5.76 33.63 8.68
C GLU A 78 -6.43 33.31 7.35
N TYR A 79 -5.66 33.08 6.28
CA TYR A 79 -6.19 32.74 4.97
C TYR A 79 -6.98 31.41 5.00
N ILE A 80 -6.46 30.41 5.69
CA ILE A 80 -7.14 29.13 5.93
C ILE A 80 -8.43 29.36 6.75
N GLN A 81 -8.36 30.16 7.82
CA GLN A 81 -9.51 30.44 8.69
C GLN A 81 -10.59 31.27 7.99
N ARG A 82 -10.20 32.20 7.09
CA ARG A 82 -11.12 32.97 6.24
C ARG A 82 -11.73 32.14 5.11
N GLY A 83 -11.14 30.98 4.79
CA GLY A 83 -11.66 30.07 3.76
C GLY A 83 -11.19 30.37 2.34
N GLY A 84 -10.11 31.14 2.17
CA GLY A 84 -9.58 31.51 0.86
C GLY A 84 -9.55 33.02 0.61
N PRO A 85 -9.40 33.44 -0.66
CA PRO A 85 -9.35 34.85 -1.02
C PRO A 85 -10.76 35.45 -1.04
N ASP A 86 -10.86 36.74 -0.76
CA ASP A 86 -12.11 37.48 -0.91
C ASP A 86 -12.52 37.45 -2.39
N VAL A 87 -13.69 36.87 -2.68
CA VAL A 87 -14.23 36.84 -4.04
C VAL A 87 -14.68 38.26 -4.38
N LEU A 88 -14.04 38.87 -5.38
CA LEU A 88 -14.39 40.17 -5.96
C LEU A 88 -15.72 40.12 -6.72
#